data_AF-A0A7D4QMG3-F1
#
_entry.id   AF-A0A7D4QMG3-F1
#
_cell.length_a   1.000
_cell.length_b   1.000
_cell.length_c   1.000
_cell.angle_alpha   90.00
_cell.angle_beta   90.00
_cell.angle_gamma   90.00
#
_symmetry.space_group_name_H-M   'P 1'
#
loop_
_entity.id
_entity.type
_entity.pdbx_description
1 polymer ?
#
loop_
_entity_poly.entity_id
_entity_poly.type
_entity_poly.pdbx_seq_one_letter_code
_entity_poly.pdbx_strand_id
1 'polypeptide(L)' 'MITKDTLHQLIDHMPEDFSPSDVIEEIKLLQKLEISEQQIADGEGEDWEDIKKEMDLW' A
#
# COMPACT_ATOMS: atom_id res chain seq x y z
N MET A 1 -2.01 8.47 5.79
CA MET A 1 -2.06 7.47 6.88
C MET A 1 -3.50 7.05 7.11
N ILE A 2 -3.85 5.78 6.86
CA ILE A 2 -5.19 5.26 7.14
C ILE A 2 -5.43 5.26 8.65
N THR A 3 -6.49 5.93 9.09
CA THR A 3 -6.87 6.00 10.50
C THR A 3 -7.88 4.91 10.85
N LYS A 4 -7.97 4.57 12.14
CA LYS A 4 -8.96 3.60 12.64
C LYS A 4 -10.39 3.96 12.24
N ASP A 5 -10.73 5.26 12.25
CA ASP A 5 -12.06 5.75 11.90
C ASP A 5 -12.35 5.59 10.39
N THR A 6 -11.36 5.86 9.54
CA THR A 6 -11.49 5.65 8.08
C THR A 6 -11.66 4.17 7.75
N LEU A 7 -10.99 3.29 8.50
CA LEU A 7 -11.07 1.84 8.34
C LEU A 7 -12.46 1.31 8.77
N HIS A 8 -12.98 1.82 9.88
CA HIS A 8 -14.34 1.51 10.34
C HIS A 8 -15.39 1.95 9.31
N GLN A 9 -15.27 3.16 8.75
CA GLN A 9 -16.19 3.63 7.72
C GLN A 9 -16.16 2.76 6.46
N LEU A 10 -14.98 2.31 6.03
CA LEU A 10 -14.85 1.39 4.89
C LEU A 10 -15.54 0.06 5.16
N ILE A 11 -15.36 -0.50 6.35
CA ILE A 11 -15.99 -1.77 6.75
C ILE A 11 -17.51 -1.62 6.86
N ASP A 12 -18.00 -0.52 7.43
CA ASP A 12 -19.43 -0.28 7.64
C ASP A 12 -20.21 -0.07 6.32
N HIS A 13 -19.53 0.37 5.25
CA HIS A 13 -20.16 0.56 3.93
C HIS A 13 -20.05 -0.67 3.02
N MET A 14 -19.43 -1.77 3.50
CA MET A 14 -19.28 -2.95 2.68
C MET A 14 -20.48 -3.90 2.75
N PRO A 15 -20.79 -4.59 1.63
CA PRO A 15 -21.86 -5.59 1.59
C PRO A 15 -21.67 -6.70 2.64
N GLU A 16 -22.74 -7.32 3.14
CA GLU A 16 -22.64 -8.40 4.15
C GLU A 16 -21.93 -9.66 3.63
N ASP A 17 -21.88 -9.84 2.31
CA ASP A 17 -21.17 -10.88 1.57
C ASP A 17 -19.70 -10.55 1.30
N PHE A 18 -19.22 -9.42 1.82
CA PHE A 18 -17.85 -8.97 1.65
C PHE A 18 -16.84 -9.81 2.45
N SER A 19 -15.70 -10.16 1.84
CA SER A 19 -14.62 -10.86 2.51
C SER A 19 -13.61 -9.86 3.10
N PRO A 20 -13.40 -9.85 4.44
CA PRO A 20 -12.43 -8.96 5.09
C PRO A 20 -10.99 -9.07 4.55
N SER A 21 -10.66 -10.18 3.89
CA SER A 21 -9.37 -10.38 3.22
C SER A 21 -9.10 -9.36 2.11
N ASP A 22 -10.13 -8.98 1.36
CA ASP A 22 -9.95 -8.26 0.10
C ASP A 22 -9.64 -6.78 0.38
N VAL A 23 -10.24 -6.23 1.44
CA VAL A 23 -9.95 -4.85 1.88
C VAL A 23 -8.63 -4.76 2.62
N ILE A 24 -8.19 -5.83 3.29
CA ILE A 24 -6.84 -5.85 3.87
C ILE A 24 -5.78 -5.77 2.77
N GLU A 25 -5.96 -6.44 1.63
CA GLU A 25 -5.04 -6.32 0.50
C GLU A 25 -5.04 -4.90 -0.07
N GLU A 26 -6.22 -4.32 -0.28
CA GLU A 26 -6.35 -2.98 -0.84
C GLU A 26 -5.75 -1.91 0.09
N ILE A 27 -5.99 -2.03 1.41
CA ILE A 27 -5.39 -1.17 2.45
C ILE A 27 -3.87 -1.30 2.46
N LYS A 28 -3.33 -2.53 2.38
CA LYS A 28 -1.87 -2.74 2.32
C LYS A 28 -1.27 -2.09 1.08
N LEU A 29 -1.96 -2.17 -0.06
CA LEU A 29 -1.53 -1.55 -1.30
C LEU A 29 -1.47 -0.02 -1.17
N LEU A 30 -2.54 0.57 -0.62
CA LEU A 30 -2.62 2.01 -0.37
C LEU A 30 -1.54 2.49 0.60
N GLN A 31 -1.27 1.74 1.66
CA GLN A 31 -0.16 2.06 2.59
C GLN A 31 1.20 1.96 1.92
N LYS A 32 1.43 0.96 1.05
CA LYS A 32 2.67 0.86 0.28
C LYS A 32 2.87 2.08 -0.62
N LEU A 33 1.82 2.53 -1.30
CA LEU A 33 1.87 3.72 -2.15
C LEU A 33 2.20 4.98 -1.36
N GLU A 34 1.54 5.21 -0.21
CA GLU A 34 1.88 6.36 0.66
C GLU A 34 3.35 6.32 1.12
N ILE A 35 3.85 5.14 1.49
CA ILE A 35 5.25 4.98 1.89
C ILE A 35 6.18 5.28 0.71
N SER A 36 5.90 4.76 -0.48
CA SER A 36 6.71 5.02 -1.68
C SER A 36 6.69 6.49 -2.09
N GLU A 37 5.53 7.16 -2.03
CA GLU A 37 5.45 8.61 -2.28
C GLU A 37 6.30 9.40 -1.27
N GLN A 38 6.25 9.01 0.01
CA GLN A 38 7.05 9.63 1.06
C GLN A 38 8.54 9.40 0.84
N GLN A 39 8.96 8.18 0.48
CA GLN A 39 10.35 7.85 0.16
C GLN A 39 10.85 8.63 -1.06
N ILE A 40 10.03 8.79 -2.10
CA ILE A 40 10.38 9.62 -3.26
C ILE A 40 10.53 11.09 -2.83
N ALA A 41 9.61 11.61 -2.00
CA ALA A 41 9.68 12.98 -1.49
C ALA A 41 10.92 13.24 -0.62
N ASP A 42 11.31 12.24 0.17
CA ASP A 42 12.49 12.30 1.05
C ASP A 42 13.81 12.00 0.30
N GLY A 43 13.74 11.64 -0.98
CA GLY A 43 14.89 11.29 -1.81
C GLY A 43 15.47 9.89 -1.51
N GLU A 44 14.73 9.06 -0.76
CA GLU A 44 15.05 7.68 -0.37
C GLU A 44 14.40 6.64 -1.30
N GLY A 45 13.80 7.05 -2.42
CA GLY A 45 13.27 6.12 -3.41
C GLY A 45 14.39 5.23 -3.97
N GLU A 46 14.12 3.94 -4.16
CA GLU A 46 15.08 3.00 -4.75
C GLU A 46 15.60 3.54 -6.09
N ASP A 47 16.93 3.64 -6.21
CA ASP A 47 17.56 4.03 -7.46
C ASP A 47 17.21 2.97 -8.52
N TRP A 48 16.88 3.45 -9.71
CA TRP A 48 16.59 2.61 -10.86
C TRP A 48 17.72 1.62 -11.16
N GLU A 49 18.96 1.96 -10.82
CA GLU A 49 20.10 1.03 -10.93
C GLU A 49 20.03 -0.16 -9.95
N ASP A 50 19.50 0.03 -8.75
CA ASP A 50 19.39 -1.04 -7.75
C ASP A 50 18.25 -2.00 -8.09
N ILE A 51 17.11 -1.47 -8.54
CA ILE A 51 15.99 -2.27 -9.05
C ILE A 51 16.44 -3.13 -10.24
N LYS A 52 17.23 -2.55 -11.15
CA LYS A 52 17.73 -3.25 -12.33
C LYS A 52 18.67 -4.41 -11.95
N LYS A 53 19.52 -4.24 -10.93
CA LYS A 53 20.37 -5.34 -10.43
C LYS A 53 19.57 -6.48 -9.83
N GLU A 54 18.51 -6.18 -9.07
CA GLU A 54 17.66 -7.24 -8.51
C GLU A 54 16.90 -8.01 -9.59
N MET A 55 16.46 -7.32 -10.65
CA MET A 55 15.80 -7.96 -11.80
C MET A 55 16.74 -8.85 -12.63
N ASP A 56 18.02 -8.48 -12.77
CA ASP A 56 19.02 -9.30 -13.47
C ASP A 56 19.43 -10.55 -12.65
N LEU A 57 19.07 -10.63 -11.37
CA LEU A 57 19.35 -11.77 -10.48
C LEU A 57 18.22 -12.82 -10.43
N TRP A 58 17.08 -12.55 -11.08
CA TRP A 58 15.94 -13.49 -11.23
C TRP A 58 15.97 -14.20 -12.59
#